data_AF-A0A016QL39-F1
#
_entry.id   AF-A0A016QL39-F1
#
_cell.length_a   1.000
_cell.length_b   1.000
_cell.length_c   1.000
_cell.angle_alpha   90.00
_cell.angle_beta   90.00
_cell.angle_gamma   90.00
#
_symmetry.space_group_name_H-M   'P 1'
#
loop_
_entity.id
_entity.type
_entity.pdbx_description
1 polymer ?
#
loop_
_entity_poly.entity_id
_entity_poly.type
_entity_poly.pdbx_seq_one_letter_code
_entity_poly.pdbx_strand_id
1 'polypeptide(L)'
;MSLAAVQEALDRRDDPAALAALRALAPAERSQGAALALHLGRPTLAVRWADDPLTLAAAHLRLGQPAEALATLEGQPDTARPALLRARVTWQARPAQAPDLARRARSLARTEGDAGALVAAATLLGEVLLSPDPRAALRALAEGLKVAELTGQEADAYLLAVLAHAQAALGSREKAGRTAAKALARSLPRSPACVVALLALGREEEAAAQAVAGELGRIWLVPFAPDTEQTGR
;
A
#
# COMPACT_ATOMS: atom_id res chain seq x y z
N MET A 1 13.17 -2.80 25.44
CA MET A 1 13.61 -3.53 24.24
C MET A 1 14.16 -2.52 23.25
N SER A 2 15.13 -2.92 22.43
CA SER A 2 15.78 -2.03 21.45
C SER A 2 15.18 -2.14 20.05
N LEU A 3 15.47 -1.17 19.18
CA LEU A 3 15.13 -1.21 17.76
C LEU A 3 15.71 -2.45 17.07
N ALA A 4 16.94 -2.84 17.46
CA ALA A 4 17.61 -4.03 16.94
C ALA A 4 16.82 -5.32 17.19
N ALA A 5 16.15 -5.45 18.35
CA ALA A 5 15.34 -6.61 18.65
C ALA A 5 14.07 -6.70 17.78
N VAL A 6 13.51 -5.55 17.37
CA VAL A 6 12.39 -5.51 16.41
C VAL A 6 12.89 -5.99 15.04
N GLN A 7 14.03 -5.48 14.59
CA GLN A 7 14.62 -5.86 13.30
C GLN A 7 15.01 -7.34 13.25
N GLU A 8 15.63 -7.86 14.30
CA GLU A 8 16.01 -9.27 14.37
C GLU A 8 14.80 -10.21 14.31
N ALA A 9 13.68 -9.83 14.93
CA ALA A 9 12.43 -10.58 14.84
C ALA A 9 11.85 -10.53 13.41
N LEU A 10 11.93 -9.38 12.72
CA LEU A 10 11.53 -9.24 11.33
C LEU A 10 12.38 -10.10 10.39
N ASP A 11 13.71 -10.11 10.57
CA ASP A 11 14.64 -10.89 9.75
C ASP A 11 14.38 -12.39 9.89
N ARG A 12 13.98 -12.84 11.09
CA ARG A 12 13.53 -14.22 11.37
C ARG A 12 12.09 -14.51 10.92
N ARG A 13 11.37 -13.50 10.42
CA ARG A 13 9.94 -13.56 10.07
C ARG A 13 9.05 -13.98 11.26
N ASP A 14 9.45 -13.66 12.47
CA ASP A 14 8.69 -13.89 13.70
C ASP A 14 7.83 -12.65 14.02
N ASP A 15 6.66 -12.61 13.37
CA ASP A 15 5.72 -11.49 13.48
C ASP A 15 5.21 -11.24 14.93
N PRO A 16 4.81 -12.27 15.71
CA PRO A 16 4.47 -12.08 17.12
C PRO A 16 5.60 -11.48 17.96
N ALA A 17 6.84 -11.96 17.79
CA ALA A 17 7.97 -11.41 18.53
C ALA A 17 8.29 -9.97 18.10
N ALA A 18 8.20 -9.65 16.81
CA ALA A 18 8.41 -8.29 16.30
C ALA A 18 7.39 -7.31 16.89
N LEU A 19 6.11 -7.70 16.95
CA LEU A 19 5.06 -6.90 17.58
C LEU A 19 5.27 -6.72 19.09
N ALA A 20 5.70 -7.77 19.80
CA ALA A 20 5.99 -7.70 21.22
C ALA A 20 7.17 -6.76 21.50
N ALA A 21 8.25 -6.88 20.73
CA ALA A 21 9.42 -6.01 20.82
C ALA A 21 9.06 -4.55 20.50
N LEU A 22 8.25 -4.31 19.46
CA LEU A 22 7.79 -2.98 19.07
C LEU A 22 7.01 -2.30 20.21
N ARG A 23 6.10 -3.02 20.87
CA ARG A 23 5.32 -2.48 22.02
C ARG A 23 6.20 -2.15 23.22
N ALA A 24 7.31 -2.89 23.40
CA ALA A 24 8.26 -2.73 24.49
C ALA A 24 9.44 -1.78 24.14
N LEU A 25 9.36 -1.06 23.02
CA LEU A 25 10.39 -0.14 22.56
C LEU A 25 10.54 1.03 23.52
N ALA A 26 11.80 1.35 23.88
CA ALA A 26 12.09 2.44 24.79
C ALA A 26 11.67 3.79 24.19
N PRO A 27 11.21 4.77 25.00
CA PRO A 27 10.78 6.07 24.49
C PRO A 27 11.78 6.76 23.56
N ALA A 28 13.08 6.65 23.86
CA ALA A 28 14.16 7.26 23.09
C ALA A 28 14.34 6.69 21.68
N GLU A 29 13.81 5.50 21.39
CA GLU A 29 13.94 4.83 20.09
C GLU A 29 12.66 4.91 19.25
N ARG A 30 11.58 5.48 19.79
CA ARG A 30 10.26 5.45 19.17
C ARG A 30 10.22 6.14 17.82
N SER A 31 10.90 7.28 17.66
CA SER A 31 10.93 7.99 16.38
C SER A 31 11.54 7.17 15.26
N GLN A 32 12.63 6.47 15.54
CA GLN A 32 13.26 5.53 14.61
C GLN A 32 12.38 4.27 14.40
N GLY A 33 11.61 3.87 15.41
CA GLY A 33 10.66 2.77 15.35
C GLY A 33 9.37 3.05 14.59
N ALA A 34 9.06 4.30 14.22
CA ALA A 34 7.79 4.66 13.60
C ALA A 34 7.58 4.00 12.22
N ALA A 35 8.63 3.95 11.39
CA ALA A 35 8.58 3.27 10.10
C ALA A 35 8.37 1.74 10.26
N LEU A 36 9.01 1.13 11.26
CA LEU A 36 8.80 -0.28 11.60
C LEU A 36 7.38 -0.54 12.11
N ALA A 37 6.82 0.37 12.90
CA ALA A 37 5.43 0.28 13.34
C ALA A 37 4.47 0.29 12.14
N LEU A 38 4.68 1.19 11.17
CA LEU A 38 3.88 1.21 9.95
C LEU A 38 4.04 -0.07 9.12
N HIS A 39 5.27 -0.57 8.99
CA HIS A 39 5.59 -1.81 8.29
C HIS A 39 4.86 -3.02 8.90
N LEU A 40 4.80 -3.09 10.23
CA LEU A 40 4.12 -4.14 11.00
C LEU A 40 2.59 -4.00 11.08
N GLY A 41 2.00 -3.01 10.38
CA GLY A 41 0.55 -2.77 10.41
C GLY A 41 0.09 -2.16 11.73
N ARG A 42 0.86 -1.23 12.30
CA ARG A 42 0.53 -0.43 13.49
C ARG A 42 0.55 1.06 13.17
N PRO A 43 -0.30 1.54 12.26
CA PRO A 43 -0.27 2.93 11.82
C PRO A 43 -0.58 3.92 12.94
N THR A 44 -1.42 3.60 13.94
CA THR A 44 -1.62 4.49 15.10
C THR A 44 -0.35 4.69 15.92
N LEU A 45 0.49 3.65 16.07
CA LEU A 45 1.79 3.80 16.73
C LEU A 45 2.74 4.63 15.87
N ALA A 46 2.74 4.43 14.55
CA ALA A 46 3.53 5.25 13.63
C ALA A 46 3.14 6.73 13.70
N VAL A 47 1.84 7.06 13.73
CA VAL A 47 1.37 8.45 13.91
C VAL A 47 1.87 9.06 15.22
N ARG A 48 1.86 8.28 16.31
CA ARG A 48 2.30 8.78 17.64
C ARG A 48 3.81 8.99 17.74
N TRP A 49 4.58 8.30 16.92
CA TRP A 49 6.03 8.22 17.09
C TRP A 49 6.81 8.92 15.97
N ALA A 50 6.23 9.08 14.78
CA ALA A 50 6.95 9.60 13.62
C ALA A 50 7.33 11.08 13.79
N ASP A 51 8.63 11.37 13.64
CA ASP A 51 9.14 12.73 13.47
C ASP A 51 9.30 13.09 11.96
N ASP A 52 9.40 12.08 11.09
CA ASP A 52 9.48 12.26 9.64
C ASP A 52 8.08 12.50 9.02
N PRO A 53 7.88 13.60 8.28
CA PRO A 53 6.60 13.92 7.64
C PRO A 53 6.10 12.85 6.68
N LEU A 54 6.97 12.14 5.96
CA LEU A 54 6.53 11.16 4.96
C LEU A 54 5.96 9.90 5.63
N THR A 55 6.60 9.42 6.69
CA THR A 55 6.12 8.30 7.51
C THR A 55 4.82 8.66 8.19
N LEU A 56 4.73 9.87 8.76
CA LEU A 56 3.50 10.35 9.41
C LEU A 56 2.34 10.44 8.42
N ALA A 57 2.55 11.04 7.24
CA ALA A 57 1.54 11.12 6.19
C ALA A 57 1.12 9.73 5.69
N ALA A 58 2.07 8.81 5.49
CA ALA A 58 1.76 7.44 5.09
C ALA A 58 0.95 6.68 6.16
N ALA A 59 1.21 6.94 7.45
CA ALA A 59 0.44 6.36 8.55
C ALA A 59 -0.99 6.91 8.62
N HIS A 60 -1.18 8.22 8.47
CA HIS A 60 -2.52 8.81 8.33
C HIS A 60 -3.29 8.26 7.13
N LEU A 61 -2.64 8.14 5.97
CA LEU A 61 -3.23 7.51 4.79
C LEU A 61 -3.62 6.07 5.04
N ARG A 62 -2.83 5.31 5.81
CA ARG A 62 -3.17 3.93 6.19
C ARG A 62 -4.44 3.87 7.03
N LEU A 63 -4.64 4.83 7.93
CA LEU A 63 -5.84 4.97 8.77
C LEU A 63 -7.05 5.51 8.01
N GLY A 64 -6.89 5.95 6.75
CA GLY A 64 -7.95 6.59 5.97
C GLY A 64 -8.23 8.03 6.41
N GLN A 65 -7.17 8.75 6.81
CA GLN A 65 -7.18 10.13 7.29
C GLN A 65 -6.50 11.06 6.26
N PRO A 66 -7.12 11.32 5.10
CA PRO A 66 -6.48 12.07 4.03
C PRO A 66 -6.27 13.55 4.35
N ALA A 67 -7.09 14.15 5.22
CA ALA A 67 -6.97 15.56 5.59
C ALA A 67 -5.72 15.80 6.46
N GLU A 68 -5.48 14.93 7.44
CA GLU A 68 -4.34 14.93 8.33
C GLU A 68 -3.04 14.62 7.57
N ALA A 69 -3.10 13.67 6.63
CA ALA A 69 -1.99 13.40 5.72
C ALA A 69 -1.66 14.61 4.84
N LEU A 70 -2.67 15.32 4.32
CA LEU A 70 -2.46 16.52 3.52
C LEU A 70 -1.79 17.63 4.33
N ALA A 71 -2.27 17.88 5.55
CA ALA A 71 -1.67 18.86 6.46
C ALA A 71 -0.20 18.52 6.78
N THR A 72 0.11 17.24 6.99
CA THR A 72 1.49 16.78 7.21
C THR A 72 2.40 17.02 6.00
N LEU A 73 1.83 16.97 4.78
CA LEU A 73 2.56 17.19 3.53
C LEU A 73 2.67 18.66 3.13
N GLU A 74 2.11 19.58 3.92
CA GLU A 74 2.26 21.01 3.71
C GLU A 74 3.74 21.42 3.83
N GLY A 75 4.21 22.27 2.91
CA GLY A 75 5.62 22.69 2.88
C GLY A 75 6.63 21.64 2.40
N GLN A 76 6.23 20.38 2.20
CA GLN A 76 7.13 19.36 1.64
C GLN A 76 7.46 19.65 0.17
N PRO A 77 8.70 19.40 -0.30
CA PRO A 77 9.08 19.66 -1.69
C PRO A 77 8.23 18.84 -2.67
N ASP A 78 8.14 19.30 -3.92
CA ASP A 78 7.46 18.56 -4.98
C ASP A 78 8.39 17.53 -5.62
N THR A 79 8.77 16.53 -4.83
CA THR A 79 9.54 15.37 -5.26
C THR A 79 8.67 14.11 -5.33
N ALA A 80 9.20 13.03 -5.90
CA ALA A 80 8.44 11.81 -6.19
C ALA A 80 7.64 11.27 -5.00
N ARG A 81 8.25 11.15 -3.81
CA ARG A 81 7.60 10.58 -2.63
C ARG A 81 6.49 11.46 -2.04
N PRO A 82 6.70 12.76 -1.76
CA PRO A 82 5.61 13.67 -1.42
C PRO A 82 4.50 13.70 -2.47
N ALA A 83 4.83 13.76 -3.77
CA ALA A 83 3.85 13.79 -4.85
C ALA A 83 3.00 12.51 -4.88
N LEU A 84 3.61 11.35 -4.64
CA LEU A 84 2.91 10.07 -4.51
C LEU A 84 1.93 10.08 -3.34
N LEU A 85 2.35 10.55 -2.16
CA LEU A 85 1.48 10.63 -0.99
C LEU A 85 0.33 11.62 -1.21
N ARG A 86 0.58 12.76 -1.88
CA ARG A 86 -0.48 13.70 -2.31
C ARG A 86 -1.45 13.06 -3.30
N ALA A 87 -0.96 12.29 -4.27
CA ALA A 87 -1.82 11.55 -5.19
C ALA A 87 -2.70 10.53 -4.43
N ARG A 88 -2.15 9.86 -3.40
CA ARG A 88 -2.89 8.95 -2.54
C ARG A 88 -3.93 9.68 -1.66
N VAL A 89 -3.61 10.85 -1.12
CA VAL A 89 -4.57 11.75 -0.44
C VAL A 89 -5.73 12.06 -1.38
N THR A 90 -5.43 12.52 -2.60
CA THR A 90 -6.46 12.88 -3.59
C THR A 90 -7.29 11.67 -3.98
N TRP A 91 -6.69 10.49 -4.11
CA TRP A 91 -7.46 9.28 -4.35
C TRP A 91 -8.45 8.98 -3.22
N GLN A 92 -8.07 9.14 -1.95
CA GLN A 92 -8.99 8.91 -0.82
C GLN A 92 -10.07 9.99 -0.67
N ALA A 93 -9.76 11.25 -1.00
CA ALA A 93 -10.66 12.38 -0.77
C ALA A 93 -11.45 12.84 -2.01
N ARG A 94 -10.87 12.72 -3.20
CA ARG A 94 -11.38 13.22 -4.49
C ARG A 94 -10.95 12.30 -5.66
N PRO A 95 -11.50 11.07 -5.75
CA PRO A 95 -11.00 10.03 -6.65
C PRO A 95 -10.88 10.46 -8.12
N ALA A 96 -11.77 11.33 -8.60
CA ALA A 96 -11.78 11.80 -10.00
C ALA A 96 -10.49 12.51 -10.44
N GLN A 97 -9.76 13.16 -9.52
CA GLN A 97 -8.51 13.88 -9.84
C GLN A 97 -7.25 13.03 -9.64
N ALA A 98 -7.38 11.85 -9.03
CA ALA A 98 -6.26 11.01 -8.66
C ALA A 98 -5.42 10.48 -9.84
N PRO A 99 -6.00 10.13 -11.01
CA PRO A 99 -5.20 9.62 -12.14
C PRO A 99 -4.13 10.60 -12.61
N ASP A 100 -4.43 11.90 -12.68
CA ASP A 100 -3.47 12.91 -13.15
C ASP A 100 -2.32 13.11 -12.14
N LEU A 101 -2.63 13.14 -10.85
CA LEU A 101 -1.62 13.24 -9.81
C LEU A 101 -0.76 11.97 -9.72
N ALA A 102 -1.34 10.79 -9.89
CA ALA A 102 -0.58 9.54 -9.94
C ALA A 102 0.38 9.51 -11.14
N ARG A 103 -0.05 10.00 -12.32
CA ARG A 103 0.82 10.15 -13.50
C ARG A 103 1.95 11.15 -13.26
N ARG A 104 1.67 12.27 -12.58
CA ARG A 104 2.69 13.26 -12.21
C ARG A 104 3.72 12.65 -11.26
N ALA A 105 3.28 12.02 -10.16
CA ALA A 105 4.17 11.36 -9.20
C ALA A 105 5.06 10.30 -9.87
N ARG A 106 4.48 9.52 -10.80
CA ARG A 106 5.22 8.55 -11.61
C ARG A 106 6.29 9.21 -12.50
N SER A 107 5.98 10.36 -13.10
CA SER A 107 6.92 11.08 -13.96
C SER A 107 8.08 11.68 -13.15
N LEU A 108 7.79 12.20 -11.95
CA LEU A 108 8.80 12.65 -10.99
C LEU A 108 9.69 11.48 -10.55
N ALA A 109 9.11 10.35 -10.14
CA ALA A 109 9.85 9.16 -9.73
C ALA A 109 10.81 8.66 -10.82
N ARG A 110 10.38 8.69 -12.09
CA ARG A 110 11.25 8.34 -13.22
C ARG A 110 12.40 9.33 -13.39
N THR A 111 12.11 10.63 -13.28
CA THR A 111 13.12 11.70 -13.45
C THR A 111 14.16 11.67 -12.33
N GLU A 112 13.72 11.40 -11.10
CA GLU A 112 14.58 11.32 -9.91
C GLU A 112 15.31 9.97 -9.78
N GLY A 113 14.90 8.96 -10.55
CA GLY A 113 15.47 7.61 -10.44
C GLY A 113 15.02 6.86 -9.18
N ASP A 114 13.94 7.29 -8.51
CA ASP A 114 13.41 6.60 -7.32
C ASP A 114 12.55 5.39 -7.75
N ALA A 115 13.19 4.23 -7.84
CA ALA A 115 12.55 2.97 -8.21
C ALA A 115 11.38 2.60 -7.29
N GLY A 116 11.49 2.88 -5.99
CA GLY A 116 10.43 2.57 -5.01
C GLY A 116 9.20 3.45 -5.21
N ALA A 117 9.41 4.76 -5.36
CA ALA A 117 8.33 5.69 -5.67
C ALA A 117 7.72 5.39 -7.05
N LEU A 118 8.52 4.94 -8.02
CA LEU A 118 8.04 4.59 -9.36
C LEU A 118 7.10 3.39 -9.32
N VAL A 119 7.50 2.31 -8.62
CA VAL A 119 6.64 1.13 -8.42
C VAL A 119 5.35 1.53 -7.70
N ALA A 120 5.44 2.30 -6.62
CA ALA A 120 4.26 2.70 -5.85
C ALA A 120 3.31 3.64 -6.64
N ALA A 121 3.85 4.56 -7.45
CA ALA A 121 3.05 5.42 -8.33
C ALA A 121 2.38 4.64 -9.47
N ALA A 122 3.09 3.68 -10.07
CA ALA A 122 2.52 2.76 -11.06
C ALA A 122 1.40 1.90 -10.46
N THR A 123 1.57 1.41 -9.24
CA THR A 123 0.55 0.65 -8.50
C THR A 123 -0.68 1.50 -8.19
N LEU A 124 -0.49 2.72 -7.65
CA LEU A 124 -1.60 3.65 -7.42
C LEU A 124 -2.33 3.97 -8.74
N LEU A 125 -1.61 4.22 -9.83
CA LEU A 125 -2.23 4.46 -11.13
C LEU A 125 -3.02 3.25 -11.63
N GLY A 126 -2.52 2.03 -11.41
CA GLY A 126 -3.25 0.80 -11.71
C GLY A 126 -4.54 0.69 -10.90
N GLU A 127 -4.47 0.98 -9.61
CA GLU A 127 -5.61 0.93 -8.69
C GLU A 127 -6.70 1.95 -9.07
N VAL A 128 -6.35 3.21 -9.34
CA VAL A 128 -7.35 4.23 -9.71
C VAL A 128 -8.00 3.98 -11.07
N LEU A 129 -7.32 3.25 -11.96
CA LEU A 129 -7.82 2.89 -13.28
C LEU A 129 -8.61 1.57 -13.28
N LEU A 130 -8.61 0.83 -12.16
CA LEU A 130 -9.13 -0.53 -12.11
C LEU A 130 -10.60 -0.64 -12.55
N SER A 131 -11.46 0.24 -12.03
CA SER A 131 -12.89 0.28 -12.41
C SER A 131 -13.14 0.97 -13.77
N PRO A 132 -12.61 2.18 -14.06
CA PRO A 132 -12.94 2.88 -15.31
C PRO A 132 -12.28 2.27 -16.56
N ASP A 133 -11.09 1.67 -16.44
CA ASP A 133 -10.40 1.00 -17.57
C ASP A 133 -9.38 -0.05 -17.07
N PRO A 134 -9.82 -1.31 -16.85
CA PRO A 134 -8.93 -2.39 -16.40
C PRO A 134 -7.75 -2.67 -17.34
N ARG A 135 -7.87 -2.35 -18.64
CA ARG A 135 -6.76 -2.54 -19.60
C ARG A 135 -5.70 -1.46 -19.39
N ALA A 136 -6.10 -0.21 -19.17
CA ALA A 136 -5.17 0.85 -18.81
C ALA A 136 -4.51 0.59 -17.45
N ALA A 137 -5.26 0.04 -16.49
CA ALA A 137 -4.71 -0.42 -15.21
C ALA A 137 -3.58 -1.45 -15.40
N LEU A 138 -3.80 -2.50 -16.20
CA LEU A 138 -2.76 -3.49 -16.52
C LEU A 138 -1.50 -2.86 -17.12
N ARG A 139 -1.67 -1.91 -18.06
CA ARG A 139 -0.53 -1.22 -18.69
C ARG A 139 0.25 -0.38 -17.69
N ALA A 140 -0.42 0.28 -16.76
CA ALA A 140 0.24 1.03 -15.69
C ALA A 140 1.04 0.09 -14.77
N LEU A 141 0.45 -1.04 -14.36
CA LEU A 141 1.08 -2.03 -13.47
C LEU A 141 2.29 -2.74 -14.10
N ALA A 142 2.29 -2.91 -15.43
CA ALA A 142 3.40 -3.50 -16.16
C ALA A 142 4.72 -2.74 -15.98
N GLU A 143 4.66 -1.42 -15.77
CA GLU A 143 5.86 -0.61 -15.50
C GLU A 143 6.52 -0.99 -14.17
N GLY A 144 5.73 -1.14 -13.10
CA GLY A 144 6.27 -1.57 -11.81
C GLY A 144 6.81 -3.01 -11.82
N LEU A 145 6.20 -3.91 -12.61
CA LEU A 145 6.78 -5.24 -12.87
C LEU A 145 8.13 -5.15 -13.58
N LYS A 146 8.25 -4.25 -14.57
CA LYS A 146 9.49 -4.07 -15.31
C LYS A 146 10.61 -3.53 -14.43
N VAL A 147 10.31 -2.63 -13.49
CA VAL A 147 11.29 -2.14 -12.52
C VAL A 147 11.83 -3.29 -11.65
N ALA A 148 10.95 -4.17 -11.15
CA ALA A 148 11.38 -5.32 -10.37
C ALA A 148 12.27 -6.27 -11.19
N GLU A 149 11.89 -6.54 -12.44
CA GLU A 149 12.70 -7.35 -13.37
C GLU A 149 14.10 -6.75 -13.61
N LEU A 150 14.17 -5.45 -13.90
CA LEU A 150 15.44 -4.77 -14.20
C LEU A 150 16.38 -4.66 -12.99
N THR A 151 15.82 -4.60 -11.77
CA THR A 151 16.59 -4.53 -10.53
C THR A 151 16.92 -5.91 -9.94
N GLY A 152 16.44 -7.00 -10.57
CA GLY A 152 16.58 -8.36 -10.05
C GLY A 152 15.84 -8.61 -8.74
N GLN A 153 14.94 -7.70 -8.35
CA GLN A 153 14.18 -7.78 -7.11
C GLN A 153 12.87 -8.53 -7.32
N GLU A 154 12.33 -9.07 -6.23
CA GLU A 154 10.98 -9.60 -6.27
C GLU A 154 9.96 -8.48 -6.52
N ALA A 155 9.01 -8.71 -7.43
CA ALA A 155 7.87 -7.80 -7.60
C ALA A 155 7.12 -7.56 -6.29
N ASP A 156 6.83 -6.29 -6.02
CA ASP A 156 6.12 -5.80 -4.84
C ASP A 156 4.78 -6.50 -4.62
N ALA A 157 4.49 -6.86 -3.37
CA ALA A 157 3.31 -7.63 -3.01
C ALA A 157 2.01 -6.85 -3.26
N TYR A 158 1.99 -5.54 -3.00
CA TYR A 158 0.80 -4.73 -3.23
C TYR A 158 0.53 -4.55 -4.73
N LEU A 159 1.58 -4.32 -5.52
CA LEU A 159 1.48 -4.32 -6.98
C LEU A 159 0.86 -5.61 -7.52
N LEU A 160 1.33 -6.77 -7.05
CA LEU A 160 0.79 -8.07 -7.46
C LEU A 160 -0.68 -8.24 -7.04
N ALA A 161 -1.05 -7.76 -5.86
CA ALA A 161 -2.43 -7.82 -5.39
C ALA A 161 -3.38 -7.01 -6.29
N VAL A 162 -3.00 -5.77 -6.64
CA VAL A 162 -3.77 -4.92 -7.59
C VAL A 162 -3.81 -5.54 -8.99
N LEU A 163 -2.69 -6.13 -9.44
CA LEU A 163 -2.62 -6.84 -10.71
C LEU A 163 -3.59 -8.03 -10.79
N ALA A 164 -3.78 -8.76 -9.70
CA ALA A 164 -4.73 -9.86 -9.66
C ALA A 164 -6.17 -9.37 -9.93
N HIS A 165 -6.57 -8.25 -9.31
CA HIS A 165 -7.88 -7.64 -9.56
C HIS A 165 -8.05 -7.16 -11.00
N ALA A 166 -7.05 -6.51 -11.58
CA ALA A 166 -7.11 -6.08 -12.99
C ALA A 166 -7.19 -7.28 -13.96
N GLN A 167 -6.52 -8.38 -13.66
CA GLN A 167 -6.62 -9.63 -14.44
C GLN A 167 -7.99 -10.28 -14.31
N ALA A 168 -8.58 -10.28 -13.10
CA ALA A 168 -9.92 -10.82 -12.86
C ALA A 168 -10.99 -10.03 -13.62
N ALA A 169 -10.92 -8.69 -13.58
CA ALA A 169 -11.83 -7.80 -14.31
C ALA A 169 -11.80 -8.01 -15.84
N LEU A 170 -10.70 -8.55 -16.39
CA LEU A 170 -10.55 -8.88 -17.80
C LEU A 170 -10.85 -10.35 -18.12
N GLY A 171 -11.49 -11.08 -17.21
CA GLY A 171 -11.96 -12.45 -17.42
C GLY A 171 -10.89 -13.54 -17.22
N SER A 172 -9.69 -13.20 -16.74
CA SER A 172 -8.60 -14.16 -16.52
C SER A 172 -8.58 -14.72 -15.09
N ARG A 173 -9.68 -15.32 -14.62
CA ARG A 173 -9.89 -15.69 -13.20
C ARG A 173 -8.82 -16.63 -12.63
N GLU A 174 -8.40 -17.66 -13.36
CA GLU A 174 -7.35 -18.59 -12.89
C GLU A 174 -6.00 -17.89 -12.74
N LYS A 175 -5.62 -17.05 -13.72
CA LYS A 175 -4.39 -16.26 -13.69
C LYS A 175 -4.42 -15.25 -12.54
N ALA A 176 -5.55 -14.60 -12.33
CA ALA A 176 -5.77 -13.69 -11.21
C ALA A 176 -5.57 -14.41 -9.88
N GLY A 177 -6.16 -15.59 -9.69
CA GLY A 177 -6.00 -16.41 -8.49
C GLY A 177 -4.54 -16.78 -8.22
N ARG A 178 -3.79 -17.22 -9.23
CA ARG A 178 -2.33 -17.49 -9.09
C ARG A 178 -1.55 -16.23 -8.71
N THR A 179 -1.85 -15.10 -9.33
CA THR A 179 -1.21 -13.81 -9.04
C THR A 179 -1.51 -13.36 -7.60
N ALA A 180 -2.77 -13.49 -7.15
CA ALA A 180 -3.20 -13.17 -5.81
C ALA A 180 -2.55 -14.08 -4.75
N ALA A 181 -2.46 -15.39 -5.01
CA ALA A 181 -1.77 -16.32 -4.12
C ALA A 181 -0.27 -15.97 -3.98
N LYS A 182 0.38 -15.57 -5.07
CA LYS A 182 1.77 -15.07 -5.05
C LYS A 182 1.90 -13.75 -4.28
N ALA A 183 0.96 -12.82 -4.47
CA ALA A 183 0.92 -11.58 -3.72
C ALA A 183 0.78 -11.85 -2.21
N LEU A 184 -0.12 -12.75 -1.83
CA LEU A 184 -0.35 -13.14 -0.44
C LEU A 184 0.90 -13.78 0.19
N ALA A 185 1.56 -14.70 -0.51
CA ALA A 185 2.78 -15.36 -0.03
C ALA A 185 3.95 -14.38 0.21
N ARG A 186 3.95 -13.22 -0.46
CA ARG A 186 4.94 -12.15 -0.31
C ARG A 186 4.50 -11.04 0.64
N SER A 187 3.22 -11.00 0.97
CA SER A 187 2.67 -9.94 1.81
C SER A 187 3.03 -10.14 3.27
N LEU A 188 3.21 -9.03 3.98
CA LEU A 188 3.28 -9.06 5.42
C LEU A 188 1.88 -9.17 6.02
N PRO A 189 1.72 -9.85 7.17
CA PRO A 189 0.48 -9.78 7.94
C PRO A 189 0.05 -8.33 8.14
N ARG A 190 -1.27 -8.08 8.11
CA ARG A 190 -1.89 -6.76 8.36
C ARG A 190 -1.54 -5.66 7.35
N SER A 191 -0.84 -6.00 6.26
CA SER A 191 -0.54 -5.05 5.18
C SER A 191 -1.71 -4.91 4.19
N PRO A 192 -1.80 -3.81 3.41
CA PRO A 192 -2.81 -3.66 2.38
C PRO A 192 -2.64 -4.71 1.28
N ALA A 193 -1.41 -5.15 1.01
CA ALA A 193 -1.12 -6.26 0.09
C ALA A 193 -1.79 -7.55 0.54
N CYS A 194 -1.69 -7.89 1.82
CA CYS A 194 -2.32 -9.08 2.38
C CYS A 194 -3.84 -9.01 2.23
N VAL A 195 -4.45 -7.90 2.64
CA VAL A 195 -5.90 -7.69 2.56
C VAL A 195 -6.40 -7.76 1.11
N VAL A 196 -5.78 -7.01 0.19
CA VAL A 196 -6.21 -6.95 -1.21
C VAL A 196 -5.99 -8.28 -1.93
N ALA A 197 -4.92 -9.02 -1.60
CA ALA A 197 -4.70 -10.36 -2.14
C ALA A 197 -5.75 -11.37 -1.64
N LEU A 198 -6.13 -11.30 -0.35
CA LEU A 198 -7.21 -12.14 0.20
C LEU A 198 -8.55 -11.84 -0.47
N LEU A 199 -8.87 -10.57 -0.73
CA LEU A 199 -10.06 -10.18 -1.48
C LEU A 199 -10.05 -10.76 -2.91
N ALA A 200 -8.92 -10.69 -3.62
CA ALA A 200 -8.80 -11.29 -4.96
C ALA A 200 -8.98 -12.82 -4.96
N LEU A 201 -8.73 -13.48 -3.83
CA LEU A 201 -8.93 -14.92 -3.62
C LEU A 201 -10.35 -15.26 -3.14
N GLY A 202 -11.22 -14.28 -2.90
CA GLY A 202 -12.56 -14.49 -2.33
C GLY A 202 -12.56 -14.87 -0.85
N ARG A 203 -11.49 -14.55 -0.12
CA ARG A 203 -11.32 -14.85 1.33
C ARG A 203 -11.69 -13.64 2.18
N GLU A 204 -12.94 -13.19 2.07
CA GLU A 204 -13.41 -11.91 2.61
C GLU A 204 -13.32 -11.82 4.14
N GLU A 205 -13.68 -12.87 4.87
CA GLU A 205 -13.61 -12.88 6.34
C GLU A 205 -12.18 -12.71 6.84
N GLU A 206 -11.22 -13.39 6.22
CA GLU A 206 -9.80 -13.26 6.54
C GLU A 206 -9.27 -11.88 6.15
N ALA A 207 -9.69 -11.34 5.00
CA ALA A 207 -9.34 -10.00 4.59
C ALA A 207 -9.84 -8.96 5.61
N ALA A 208 -11.06 -9.10 6.10
CA ALA A 208 -11.64 -8.25 7.13
C ALA A 208 -10.87 -8.36 8.45
N ALA A 209 -10.53 -9.57 8.89
CA ALA A 209 -9.72 -9.79 10.08
C ALA A 209 -8.33 -9.13 9.96
N GLN A 210 -7.67 -9.26 8.82
CA GLN A 210 -6.38 -8.62 8.55
C GLN A 210 -6.49 -7.09 8.48
N ALA A 211 -7.56 -6.56 7.88
CA ALA A 211 -7.80 -5.12 7.80
C ALA A 211 -8.01 -4.51 9.20
N VAL A 212 -8.83 -5.15 10.05
CA VAL A 212 -9.03 -4.75 11.44
C VAL A 212 -7.73 -4.85 12.22
N ALA A 213 -7.04 -5.99 12.11
CA ALA A 213 -5.78 -6.19 12.80
C ALA A 213 -4.71 -5.19 12.35
N GLY A 214 -4.73 -4.71 11.11
CA GLY A 214 -3.81 -3.71 10.56
C GLY A 214 -4.26 -2.26 10.68
N GLU A 215 -5.38 -2.01 11.34
CA GLU A 215 -5.98 -0.68 11.50
C GLU A 215 -6.18 0.01 10.13
N LEU A 216 -6.52 -0.76 9.11
CA LEU A 216 -6.64 -0.27 7.73
C LEU A 216 -7.96 0.49 7.57
N GLY A 217 -7.87 1.77 7.15
CA GLY A 217 -9.04 2.57 6.84
C GLY A 217 -9.88 1.97 5.71
N ARG A 218 -11.21 1.96 5.86
CA ARG A 218 -12.15 1.32 4.89
C ARG A 218 -11.97 1.77 3.44
N ILE A 219 -11.52 3.01 3.23
CA ILE A 219 -11.28 3.58 1.89
C ILE A 219 -10.33 2.73 1.05
N TRP A 220 -9.39 2.00 1.67
CA TRP A 220 -8.47 1.07 0.99
C TRP A 220 -9.15 -0.11 0.32
N LEU A 221 -10.37 -0.46 0.74
CA LEU A 221 -11.08 -1.63 0.25
C LEU A 221 -12.05 -1.28 -0.89
N VAL A 222 -12.39 -0.01 -1.04
CA VAL A 222 -13.42 0.47 -1.99
C VAL A 222 -13.15 0.02 -3.44
N PRO A 223 -11.92 0.08 -4.00
CA PRO A 223 -11.69 -0.34 -5.38
C PRO A 223 -11.82 -1.85 -5.62
N PHE A 224 -11.84 -2.64 -4.56
CA PHE A 224 -11.73 -4.10 -4.60
C PHE A 224 -12.96 -4.80 -4.04
N ALA A 225 -13.93 -4.03 -3.53
CA ALA A 225 -15.20 -4.55 -3.11
C ALA A 225 -15.94 -5.10 -4.36
N PRO A 226 -16.59 -6.27 -4.27
CA PRO A 226 -17.46 -6.73 -5.34
C PRO A 226 -18.57 -5.69 -5.57
N ASP A 227 -18.90 -5.42 -6.84
CA ASP A 227 -20.04 -4.58 -7.20
C ASP A 227 -21.33 -5.24 -6.66
N THR A 228 -21.72 -4.92 -5.42
CA THR A 228 -22.95 -5.45 -4.83
C THR A 228 -24.22 -4.75 -5.33
N GLU A 229 -24.11 -3.78 -6.24
CA GLU A 229 -25.28 -3.09 -6.83
C GLU A 229 -25.08 -2.78 -8.33
N GLN A 230 -25.24 -3.81 -9.18
CA GLN A 230 -25.59 -3.60 -10.60
C GLN A 230 -26.49 -4.69 -11.20
N THR A 231 -27.12 -5.52 -10.35
CA THR A 231 -28.30 -6.32 -10.71
C THR A 231 -29.54 -5.62 -10.15
N GLY A 232 -30.03 -4.64 -10.91
CA GLY A 232 -31.21 -3.85 -10.59
C GLY A 232 -31.50 -2.82 -11.67
N ARG A 233 -31.56 -3.28 -12.93
CA ARG A 233 -32.29 -2.59 -13.99
C ARG A 233 -33.54 -3.39 -14.30
#